data_AF-A0A9D2BM53-F1
#
_entry.id   AF-A0A9D2BM53-F1
#
_cell.length_a   1.000
_cell.length_b   1.000
_cell.length_c   1.000
_cell.angle_alpha   90.00
_cell.angle_beta   90.00
_cell.angle_gamma   90.00
#
_symmetry.space_group_name_H-M   'P 1'
#
loop_
_entity.id
_entity.type
_entity.pdbx_description
1 polymer ?
#
loop_
_entity_poly.entity_id
_entity_poly.type
_entity_poly.pdbx_seq_one_letter_code
_entity_poly.pdbx_strand_id
1 'polypeptide(L)'
;MDDIKKEIPDQDYAYGFNDGDVSVFKTPKGLNEDIIREISQIKNEPEWMLEYRLKSYRCFMEKPMPTWGVDLSRVNFDEYTYYIRPSDKQANDWEDVPDTIKETFQKLGIPEAEQKYLSGVSTQYESEVVYHNMLKEVTEKGVIFLDIDSGLREYPELFRKYFDTVIPYNDNKFSALNGAVWSGGSFIYVPPGVKLDKPLQSYFRINAERMAQFERTLII
;
A
#
# COMPACT_ATOMS: atom_id res chain seq x y z
N MET A 1 -14.25 -26.20 -6.31
CA MET A 1 -13.32 -25.75 -5.25
C MET A 1 -12.26 -26.80 -4.94
N ASP A 2 -12.46 -28.08 -5.28
CA ASP A 2 -11.51 -29.16 -4.96
C ASP A 2 -10.29 -29.28 -5.87
N ASP A 3 -10.34 -28.75 -7.09
CA ASP A 3 -9.23 -28.92 -8.06
C ASP A 3 -8.05 -27.96 -7.85
N ILE A 4 -8.21 -26.91 -7.04
CA ILE A 4 -7.17 -25.87 -6.83
C ILE A 4 -6.08 -26.34 -5.86
N LYS A 5 -6.42 -27.25 -4.93
CA LYS A 5 -5.46 -27.73 -3.91
C LYS A 5 -4.31 -28.57 -4.46
N LYS A 6 -4.41 -29.07 -5.70
CA LYS A 6 -3.42 -29.98 -6.29
C LYS A 6 -2.23 -29.28 -6.94
N GLU A 7 -2.32 -27.99 -7.25
CA GLU A 7 -1.27 -27.25 -7.99
C GLU A 7 -0.43 -26.31 -7.11
N ILE A 8 -0.85 -26.07 -5.87
CA ILE A 8 -0.14 -25.20 -4.93
C ILE A 8 0.60 -26.09 -3.93
N PRO A 9 1.91 -25.88 -3.67
CA PRO A 9 2.61 -26.58 -2.60
C PRO A 9 1.83 -26.39 -1.29
N ASP A 10 1.36 -27.50 -0.72
CA ASP A 10 0.62 -27.55 0.55
C ASP A 10 1.60 -27.34 1.73
N GLN A 11 2.27 -26.19 1.72
CA GLN A 11 3.00 -25.68 2.87
C GLN A 11 2.07 -24.69 3.56
N ASP A 12 1.66 -25.01 4.79
CA ASP A 12 1.04 -24.04 5.68
C ASP A 12 1.97 -22.83 5.76
N TYR A 13 1.55 -21.71 5.15
CA TYR A 13 2.32 -20.47 5.18
C TYR A 13 2.40 -20.02 6.63
N ALA A 14 3.59 -20.08 7.22
CA ALA A 14 3.82 -19.83 8.65
C ALA A 14 3.31 -18.46 9.15
N TYR A 15 3.13 -17.51 8.23
CA TYR A 15 2.60 -16.17 8.51
C TYR A 15 1.17 -15.94 7.97
N GLY A 16 0.42 -17.00 7.65
CA GLY A 16 -0.93 -16.95 7.06
C GLY A 16 -2.09 -16.83 8.04
N PHE A 17 -1.82 -16.51 9.31
CA PHE A 17 -2.85 -16.32 10.34
C PHE A 17 -3.76 -15.12 10.01
N ASN A 18 -5.05 -15.23 10.36
CA ASN A 18 -6.07 -14.21 10.10
C ASN A 18 -6.59 -13.65 11.44
N ASP A 19 -6.70 -12.33 11.55
CA ASP A 19 -7.12 -11.61 12.77
C ASP A 19 -8.63 -11.34 12.84
N GLY A 20 -9.42 -11.90 11.92
CA GLY A 20 -10.84 -11.56 11.74
C GLY A 20 -11.05 -10.22 11.04
N ASP A 21 -12.31 -9.77 10.92
CA ASP A 21 -12.63 -8.48 10.29
C ASP A 21 -12.49 -7.33 11.29
N VAL A 22 -11.38 -6.58 11.18
CA VAL A 22 -11.08 -5.40 12.02
C VAL A 22 -11.40 -4.08 11.32
N SER A 23 -12.07 -4.09 10.16
CA SER A 23 -12.29 -2.87 9.37
C SER A 23 -13.26 -1.90 10.03
N VAL A 24 -12.95 -0.61 9.94
CA VAL A 24 -13.89 0.47 10.24
C VAL A 24 -14.71 0.85 9.00
N PHE A 25 -14.13 0.72 7.81
CA PHE A 25 -14.78 1.04 6.54
C PHE A 25 -14.29 0.16 5.40
N LYS A 26 -15.19 -0.14 4.45
CA LYS A 26 -14.89 -0.84 3.19
C LYS A 26 -15.69 -0.21 2.06
N THR A 27 -15.07 -0.02 0.90
CA THR A 27 -15.84 0.26 -0.31
C THR A 27 -16.66 -0.97 -0.72
N PRO A 28 -17.73 -0.81 -1.52
CA PRO A 28 -18.37 -1.93 -2.18
C PRO A 28 -17.37 -2.73 -3.03
N LYS A 29 -17.74 -3.97 -3.35
CA LYS A 29 -17.02 -4.75 -4.37
C LYS A 29 -17.27 -4.15 -5.75
N GLY A 30 -16.29 -4.28 -6.63
CA GLY A 30 -16.37 -3.72 -7.97
C GLY A 30 -15.18 -2.86 -8.32
N LEU A 31 -14.87 -2.72 -9.60
CA LEU A 31 -13.95 -1.70 -10.08
C LEU A 31 -14.69 -0.74 -11.01
N ASN A 32 -14.97 0.48 -10.54
CA ASN A 32 -15.67 1.50 -11.33
C ASN A 32 -15.24 2.93 -10.94
N GLU A 33 -15.67 3.93 -11.72
CA GLU A 33 -15.35 5.34 -11.46
C GLU A 33 -15.87 5.83 -10.10
N ASP A 34 -17.02 5.33 -9.61
CA ASP A 34 -17.60 5.77 -8.33
C ASP A 34 -16.71 5.35 -7.16
N ILE A 35 -16.21 4.10 -7.17
CA ILE A 35 -15.26 3.60 -6.16
C ILE A 35 -13.96 4.40 -6.21
N ILE A 36 -13.47 4.76 -7.40
CA ILE A 36 -12.25 5.56 -7.54
C ILE A 36 -12.44 6.97 -6.94
N ARG A 37 -13.59 7.59 -7.21
CA ARG A 37 -13.96 8.89 -6.63
C ARG A 37 -14.08 8.80 -5.12
N GLU A 38 -14.71 7.75 -4.62
CA GLU A 38 -14.86 7.49 -3.18
C GLU A 38 -13.50 7.33 -2.49
N ILE A 39 -12.58 6.53 -3.05
CA ILE A 39 -11.21 6.38 -2.54
C ILE A 39 -10.50 7.74 -2.47
N SER A 40 -10.55 8.52 -3.55
CA SER A 40 -9.90 9.82 -3.64
C SER A 40 -10.48 10.82 -2.63
N GLN A 41 -11.81 10.80 -2.44
CA GLN A 41 -12.51 11.63 -1.46
C GLN A 41 -12.14 11.25 -0.02
N ILE A 42 -12.10 9.95 0.30
CA ILE A 42 -11.73 9.46 1.64
C ILE A 42 -10.31 9.88 2.00
N LYS A 43 -9.40 9.81 1.02
CA LYS A 43 -8.00 10.23 1.17
C LYS A 43 -7.81 11.75 1.10
N ASN A 44 -8.86 12.51 0.81
CA ASN A 44 -8.84 13.97 0.66
C ASN A 44 -7.73 14.43 -0.32
N GLU A 45 -7.68 13.78 -1.48
CA GLU A 45 -6.66 14.03 -2.49
C GLU A 45 -6.91 15.33 -3.29
N PRO A 46 -5.85 15.95 -3.85
CA PRO A 46 -6.02 17.06 -4.78
C PRO A 46 -6.65 16.59 -6.11
N GLU A 47 -7.37 17.48 -6.78
CA GLU A 47 -8.11 17.19 -8.03
C GLU A 47 -7.27 16.49 -9.10
N TRP A 48 -6.02 16.90 -9.27
CA TRP A 48 -5.13 16.31 -10.27
C TRP A 48 -4.85 14.82 -10.01
N MET A 49 -4.87 14.38 -8.74
CA MET A 49 -4.71 12.97 -8.38
C MET A 49 -5.98 12.19 -8.71
N LEU A 50 -7.17 12.75 -8.46
CA LEU A 50 -8.42 12.15 -8.92
C LEU A 50 -8.45 11.99 -10.44
N GLU A 51 -8.06 13.04 -11.18
CA GLU A 51 -7.96 12.99 -12.64
C GLU A 51 -6.98 11.90 -13.10
N TYR A 52 -5.82 11.79 -12.43
CA TYR A 52 -4.84 10.74 -12.68
C TYR A 52 -5.43 9.35 -12.45
N ARG A 53 -6.14 9.11 -11.34
CA ARG A 53 -6.77 7.83 -11.03
C ARG A 53 -7.82 7.45 -12.07
N LEU A 54 -8.68 8.38 -12.46
CA LEU A 54 -9.71 8.16 -13.48
C LEU A 54 -9.10 7.88 -14.86
N LYS A 55 -8.02 8.59 -15.22
CA LYS A 55 -7.26 8.33 -16.45
C LYS A 55 -6.64 6.95 -16.45
N SER A 56 -6.08 6.53 -15.31
CA SER A 56 -5.52 5.20 -15.10
C SER A 56 -6.58 4.11 -15.25
N TYR A 57 -7.77 4.33 -14.69
CA TYR A 57 -8.90 3.40 -14.84
C TYR A 57 -9.39 3.26 -16.28
N ARG A 58 -9.53 4.36 -17.02
CA ARG A 58 -9.89 4.29 -18.45
C ARG A 58 -8.86 3.51 -19.24
N CYS A 59 -7.57 3.81 -19.00
CA CYS A 59 -6.46 3.08 -19.61
C CYS A 59 -6.47 1.58 -19.24
N PHE A 60 -6.83 1.24 -18.00
CA PHE A 60 -7.06 -0.14 -17.61
C PHE A 60 -8.16 -0.74 -18.48
N MET A 61 -9.36 -0.16 -18.53
CA MET A 61 -10.50 -0.70 -19.26
C MET A 61 -10.23 -0.90 -20.76
N GLU A 62 -9.43 -0.02 -21.38
CA GLU A 62 -9.06 -0.12 -22.80
C GLU A 62 -8.01 -1.21 -23.09
N LYS A 63 -7.10 -1.48 -22.15
CA LYS A 63 -6.03 -2.46 -22.36
C LYS A 63 -6.58 -3.89 -22.22
N PRO A 64 -6.22 -4.81 -23.14
CA PRO A 64 -6.57 -6.22 -23.01
C PRO A 64 -5.80 -6.87 -21.85
N MET A 65 -6.32 -7.99 -21.35
CA MET A 65 -5.57 -8.84 -20.43
C MET A 65 -4.32 -9.41 -21.13
N PRO A 66 -3.17 -9.49 -20.45
CA PRO A 66 -1.97 -10.07 -21.04
C PRO A 66 -2.19 -11.56 -21.33
N THR A 67 -1.67 -12.02 -22.46
CA THR A 67 -1.79 -13.41 -22.93
C THR A 67 -0.56 -14.26 -22.63
N TRP A 68 0.39 -13.72 -21.85
CA TRP A 68 1.64 -14.35 -21.47
C TRP A 68 1.69 -14.49 -19.94
N GLY A 69 2.41 -15.51 -19.46
CA GLY A 69 2.48 -15.82 -18.03
C GLY A 69 1.39 -16.80 -17.60
N VAL A 70 0.87 -16.62 -16.38
CA VAL A 70 -0.20 -17.45 -15.81
C VAL A 70 -1.53 -17.18 -16.49
N ASP A 71 -2.45 -18.15 -16.46
CA ASP A 71 -3.81 -17.97 -16.96
C ASP A 71 -4.59 -17.02 -16.05
N LEU A 72 -5.03 -15.91 -16.60
CA LEU A 72 -5.77 -14.85 -15.91
C LEU A 72 -7.27 -14.83 -16.28
N SER A 73 -7.75 -15.82 -17.06
CA SER A 73 -9.15 -15.91 -17.49
C SER A 73 -10.16 -15.97 -16.34
N ARG A 74 -9.70 -16.40 -15.16
CA ARG A 74 -10.51 -16.53 -13.94
C ARG A 74 -10.57 -15.26 -13.10
N VAL A 75 -9.74 -14.25 -13.42
CA VAL A 75 -9.68 -13.02 -12.62
C VAL A 75 -10.92 -12.18 -12.91
N ASN A 76 -11.77 -12.03 -11.90
CA ASN A 76 -12.93 -11.15 -11.94
C ASN A 76 -12.66 -9.93 -11.04
N PHE A 77 -12.32 -8.80 -11.66
CA PHE A 77 -11.99 -7.56 -10.94
C PHE A 77 -13.17 -7.04 -10.10
N ASP A 78 -14.41 -7.40 -10.44
CA ASP A 78 -15.58 -6.98 -9.69
C ASP A 78 -15.83 -7.77 -8.40
N GLU A 79 -15.07 -8.84 -8.14
CA GLU A 79 -15.22 -9.65 -6.92
C GLU A 79 -14.41 -9.14 -5.72
N TYR A 80 -13.57 -8.13 -5.93
CA TYR A 80 -12.64 -7.61 -4.93
C TYR A 80 -13.14 -6.31 -4.30
N THR A 81 -12.72 -6.09 -3.05
CA THR A 81 -12.79 -4.79 -2.39
C THR A 81 -11.43 -4.10 -2.53
N TYR A 82 -11.44 -2.88 -3.08
CA TYR A 82 -10.22 -2.14 -3.42
C TYR A 82 -9.72 -1.19 -2.33
N TYR A 83 -10.58 -0.86 -1.36
CA TYR A 83 -10.18 -0.04 -0.24
C TYR A 83 -10.84 -0.51 1.05
N ILE A 84 -10.00 -0.77 2.05
CA ILE A 84 -10.40 -1.16 3.40
C ILE A 84 -9.60 -0.33 4.39
N ARG A 85 -10.31 0.44 5.22
CA ARG A 85 -9.71 1.20 6.31
C ARG A 85 -9.80 0.37 7.60
N PRO A 86 -8.66 -0.08 8.18
CA PRO A 86 -8.65 -0.91 9.38
C PRO A 86 -8.77 -0.10 10.69
N SER A 87 -8.49 1.20 10.65
CA SER A 87 -8.51 2.08 11.81
C SER A 87 -8.77 3.52 11.38
N ASP A 88 -9.43 4.31 12.23
CA ASP A 88 -9.60 5.76 12.02
C ASP A 88 -8.36 6.57 12.45
N LYS A 89 -7.35 5.93 13.05
CA LYS A 89 -6.14 6.59 13.57
C LYS A 89 -4.88 5.91 13.06
N GLN A 90 -3.96 6.74 12.57
CA GLN A 90 -2.54 6.37 12.42
C GLN A 90 -1.84 6.60 13.75
N ALA A 91 -1.02 5.65 14.19
CA ALA A 91 -0.25 5.75 15.42
C ALA A 91 1.24 6.01 15.12
N ASN A 92 1.83 6.98 15.80
CA ASN A 92 3.27 7.25 15.75
C ASN A 92 4.01 6.59 16.93
N ASP A 93 3.28 6.28 18.00
CA ASP A 93 3.77 5.55 19.15
C ASP A 93 3.25 4.12 19.12
N TRP A 94 4.13 3.17 19.42
CA TRP A 94 3.79 1.75 19.41
C TRP A 94 2.61 1.44 20.34
N GLU A 95 2.54 2.11 21.48
CA GLU A 95 1.49 1.91 22.48
C GLU A 95 0.09 2.34 22.00
N ASP A 96 0.02 3.21 20.99
CA ASP A 96 -1.25 3.69 20.42
C ASP A 96 -1.79 2.78 19.31
N VAL A 97 -1.01 1.79 18.88
CA VAL A 97 -1.45 0.79 17.89
C VAL A 97 -2.50 -0.15 18.52
N PRO A 98 -3.62 -0.46 17.85
CA PRO A 98 -4.60 -1.43 18.35
C PRO A 98 -3.98 -2.78 18.73
N ASP A 99 -4.45 -3.38 19.82
CA ASP A 99 -3.84 -4.60 20.38
C ASP A 99 -3.83 -5.78 19.40
N THR A 100 -4.89 -5.96 18.60
CA THR A 100 -4.97 -6.99 17.55
C THR A 100 -3.83 -6.85 16.52
N ILE A 101 -3.49 -5.62 16.16
CA ILE A 101 -2.43 -5.31 15.21
C ILE A 101 -1.05 -5.49 15.88
N LYS A 102 -0.89 -5.07 17.14
CA LYS A 102 0.34 -5.30 17.93
C LYS A 102 0.68 -6.78 18.03
N GLU A 103 -0.31 -7.63 18.34
CA GLU A 103 -0.11 -9.08 18.44
C GLU A 103 0.39 -9.67 17.12
N THR A 104 -0.20 -9.24 15.99
CA THR A 104 0.22 -9.67 14.65
C THR A 104 1.65 -9.25 14.34
N PHE A 105 2.04 -8.03 14.67
CA PHE A 105 3.39 -7.55 14.44
C PHE A 105 4.43 -8.12 15.41
N GLN A 106 4.04 -8.46 16.65
CA GLN A 106 4.90 -9.20 17.58
C GLN A 106 5.20 -10.61 17.05
N LYS A 107 4.19 -11.32 16.51
CA LYS A 107 4.38 -12.62 15.84
C LYS A 107 5.31 -12.53 14.63
N LEU A 108 5.35 -11.37 13.97
CA LEU A 108 6.23 -11.08 12.84
C LEU A 108 7.64 -10.60 13.27
N GLY A 109 7.86 -10.33 14.56
CA GLY A 109 9.15 -9.88 15.10
C GLY A 109 9.53 -8.44 14.77
N ILE A 110 8.58 -7.60 14.34
CA ILE A 110 8.83 -6.21 13.91
C ILE A 110 9.41 -5.34 15.03
N PRO A 111 8.88 -5.34 16.27
CA PRO A 111 9.40 -4.48 17.33
C PRO A 111 10.87 -4.76 17.69
N GLU A 112 11.28 -6.02 17.60
CA GLU A 112 12.66 -6.43 17.91
C GLU A 112 13.63 -6.02 16.79
N ALA A 113 13.18 -6.11 15.54
CA ALA A 113 13.94 -5.62 14.38
C ALA A 113 14.12 -4.10 14.43
N GLU A 114 13.06 -3.36 14.78
CA GLU A 114 13.07 -1.91 14.91
C GLU A 114 14.13 -1.44 15.91
N GLN A 115 14.10 -1.96 17.13
CA GLN A 115 15.04 -1.54 18.18
C GLN A 115 16.51 -1.84 17.85
N LYS A 116 16.78 -2.94 17.15
CA LYS A 116 18.15 -3.41 16.93
C LYS A 116 18.75 -2.91 15.62
N TYR A 117 17.96 -2.76 14.55
CA TYR A 117 18.51 -2.73 13.19
C TYR A 117 17.93 -1.66 12.26
N LEU A 118 16.82 -0.99 12.57
CA LEU A 118 16.14 -0.13 11.60
C LEU A 118 16.37 1.36 11.86
N SER A 119 16.51 2.12 10.78
CA SER A 119 16.56 3.59 10.79
C SER A 119 15.17 4.23 10.79
N GLY A 120 14.16 3.46 10.41
CA GLY A 120 12.76 3.82 10.44
C GLY A 120 11.91 2.64 9.97
N VAL A 121 10.67 2.60 10.43
CA VAL A 121 9.70 1.55 10.09
C VAL A 121 8.36 2.19 9.75
N SER A 122 7.73 1.69 8.70
CA SER A 122 6.34 1.99 8.37
C SER A 122 5.60 0.69 8.18
N THR A 123 4.44 0.54 8.81
CA THR A 123 3.64 -0.66 8.67
C THR A 123 2.25 -0.34 8.18
N GLN A 124 1.91 -0.94 7.05
CA GLN A 124 0.60 -0.86 6.43
C GLN A 124 -0.21 -2.12 6.74
N TYR A 125 -1.45 -1.91 7.13
CA TYR A 125 -2.45 -2.93 7.30
C TYR A 125 -3.61 -2.61 6.35
N GLU A 126 -3.97 -3.54 5.48
CA GLU A 126 -4.92 -3.30 4.39
C GLU A 126 -4.54 -2.07 3.53
N SER A 127 -5.38 -1.04 3.53
CA SER A 127 -5.21 0.17 2.72
C SER A 127 -4.67 1.36 3.51
N GLU A 128 -4.18 1.19 4.74
CA GLU A 128 -3.71 2.34 5.53
C GLU A 128 -2.45 2.02 6.32
N VAL A 129 -1.58 3.02 6.46
CA VAL A 129 -0.43 2.94 7.38
C VAL A 129 -0.94 3.10 8.81
N VAL A 130 -0.72 2.08 9.63
CA VAL A 130 -1.21 2.03 11.01
C VAL A 130 -0.12 2.36 12.01
N TYR A 131 1.15 2.22 11.62
CA TYR A 131 2.30 2.55 12.45
C TYR A 131 3.41 3.18 11.63
N HIS A 132 4.00 4.26 12.14
CA HIS A 132 5.15 4.91 11.53
C HIS A 132 6.11 5.43 12.61
N ASN A 133 7.39 5.07 12.51
CA ASN A 133 8.44 5.61 13.37
C ASN A 133 9.74 5.83 12.60
N MET A 134 10.47 6.89 12.94
CA MET A 134 11.75 7.24 12.32
C MET A 134 12.75 7.64 13.41
N LEU A 135 14.00 7.19 13.29
CA LEU A 135 15.05 7.66 14.20
C LEU A 135 15.32 9.14 13.96
N LYS A 136 15.39 9.92 15.05
CA LYS A 136 15.69 11.37 14.99
C LYS A 136 16.95 11.68 14.18
N GLU A 137 17.98 10.84 14.28
CA GLU A 137 19.24 11.00 13.53
C GLU A 137 19.07 10.94 12.00
N VAL A 138 18.01 10.28 11.51
CA VAL A 138 17.68 10.17 10.09
C VAL A 138 16.92 11.41 9.63
N THR A 139 15.95 11.87 10.43
CA THR A 139 15.22 13.12 10.19
C THR A 139 16.16 14.34 10.21
N GLU A 140 17.14 14.37 11.14
CA GLU A 140 18.15 15.43 11.24
C GLU A 140 19.07 15.50 10.01
N LYS A 141 19.29 14.37 9.31
CA LYS A 141 20.00 14.32 8.04
C LYS A 141 19.15 14.82 6.85
N GLY A 142 17.90 15.23 7.09
CA GLY A 142 16.98 15.74 6.07
C GLY A 142 16.29 14.66 5.24
N VAL A 143 16.37 13.39 5.66
CA VAL A 143 15.67 12.28 5.01
C VAL A 143 14.18 12.37 5.32
N ILE A 144 13.35 12.22 4.28
CA ILE A 144 11.91 12.11 4.41
C ILE A 144 11.57 10.63 4.24
N PHE A 145 10.88 10.05 5.20
CA PHE A 145 10.25 8.74 5.06
C PHE A 145 8.85 8.86 5.64
N LEU A 146 7.85 8.77 4.77
CA LEU A 146 6.43 8.90 5.09
C LEU A 146 5.65 7.80 4.37
N ASP A 147 4.38 7.64 4.74
CA ASP A 147 3.43 7.00 3.85
C ASP A 147 3.22 7.83 2.57
N ILE A 148 2.81 7.16 1.49
CA ILE A 148 2.68 7.80 0.19
C ILE A 148 1.63 8.93 0.18
N ASP A 149 0.57 8.84 0.98
CA ASP A 149 -0.51 9.84 1.05
C ASP A 149 0.00 11.11 1.75
N SER A 150 0.75 10.96 2.85
CA SER A 150 1.45 12.07 3.51
C SER A 150 2.51 12.69 2.61
N GLY A 151 3.25 11.89 1.84
CA GLY A 151 4.17 12.38 0.81
C GLY A 151 3.48 13.27 -0.23
N LEU A 152 2.30 12.86 -0.72
CA LEU A 152 1.48 13.63 -1.66
C LEU A 152 1.01 14.96 -1.06
N ARG A 153 0.58 14.94 0.21
CA ARG A 153 0.01 16.11 0.91
C ARG A 153 1.08 17.11 1.35
N GLU A 154 2.20 16.63 1.90
CA GLU A 154 3.21 17.47 2.57
C GLU A 154 4.33 17.92 1.62
N TYR A 155 4.63 17.11 0.59
CA TYR A 155 5.66 17.40 -0.40
C TYR A 155 5.12 17.38 -1.84
N PRO A 156 4.03 18.11 -2.16
CA PRO A 156 3.31 17.99 -3.43
C PRO A 156 4.18 18.32 -4.65
N GLU A 157 5.09 19.29 -4.54
CA GLU A 157 6.00 19.68 -5.64
C GLU A 157 7.00 18.56 -5.96
N LEU A 158 7.58 17.97 -4.92
CA LEU A 158 8.54 16.88 -5.07
C LEU A 158 7.85 15.61 -5.56
N PHE A 159 6.68 15.31 -4.99
CA PHE A 159 5.84 14.19 -5.39
C PHE A 159 5.47 14.31 -6.87
N ARG A 160 4.87 15.43 -7.27
CA ARG A 160 4.40 15.64 -8.65
C ARG A 160 5.54 15.62 -9.67
N LYS A 161 6.75 16.04 -9.29
CA LYS A 161 7.93 16.01 -10.17
C LYS A 161 8.34 14.60 -10.56
N TYR A 162 8.22 13.62 -9.65
CA TYR A 162 8.75 12.26 -9.87
C TYR A 162 7.67 11.19 -9.98
N PHE A 163 6.46 11.44 -9.50
CA PHE A 163 5.35 10.52 -9.59
C PHE A 163 5.04 10.17 -11.06
N ASP A 164 4.90 8.87 -11.33
CA ASP A 164 4.55 8.33 -12.65
C ASP A 164 5.63 8.51 -13.75
N THR A 165 6.84 8.94 -13.40
CA THR A 165 7.91 9.19 -14.39
C THR A 165 8.61 7.92 -14.88
N VAL A 166 8.79 6.93 -14.00
CA VAL A 166 9.47 5.66 -14.33
C VAL A 166 8.47 4.61 -14.80
N ILE A 167 7.40 4.42 -14.04
CA ILE A 167 6.30 3.51 -14.38
C ILE A 167 5.06 4.36 -14.59
N PRO A 168 4.77 4.79 -15.84
CA PRO A 168 3.61 5.58 -16.13
C PRO A 168 2.32 4.78 -16.02
N TYR A 169 1.19 5.46 -15.82
CA TYR A 169 -0.12 4.82 -15.69
C TYR A 169 -0.49 3.94 -16.90
N ASN A 170 0.10 4.21 -18.06
CA ASN A 170 -0.17 3.50 -19.30
C ASN A 170 0.89 2.45 -19.68
N ASP A 171 1.87 2.18 -18.81
CA ASP A 171 2.92 1.18 -19.05
C ASP A 171 2.33 -0.19 -19.40
N ASN A 172 1.46 -0.73 -18.53
CA ASN A 172 0.77 -1.99 -18.76
C ASN A 172 -0.64 -2.00 -18.12
N LYS A 173 -1.37 -3.11 -18.30
CA LYS A 173 -2.74 -3.28 -17.76
C LYS A 173 -2.73 -3.12 -16.23
N PHE A 174 -1.79 -3.72 -15.53
CA PHE A 174 -1.76 -3.71 -14.07
C PHE A 174 -1.13 -2.45 -13.47
N SER A 175 -0.24 -1.76 -14.19
CA SER A 175 0.18 -0.41 -13.78
C SER A 175 -0.98 0.59 -13.86
N ALA A 176 -1.85 0.45 -14.87
CA ALA A 176 -3.07 1.23 -14.99
C ALA A 176 -4.08 0.91 -13.86
N LEU A 177 -4.20 -0.37 -13.48
CA LEU A 177 -5.00 -0.77 -12.32
C LEU A 177 -4.44 -0.15 -11.04
N ASN A 178 -3.15 -0.33 -10.75
CA ASN A 178 -2.49 0.27 -9.60
C ASN A 178 -2.67 1.80 -9.58
N GLY A 179 -2.49 2.48 -10.72
CA GLY A 179 -2.69 3.92 -10.84
C GLY A 179 -4.11 4.38 -10.48
N ALA A 180 -5.12 3.56 -10.73
CA ALA A 180 -6.51 3.86 -10.40
C ALA A 180 -6.82 3.72 -8.89
N VAL A 181 -6.34 2.65 -8.26
CA VAL A 181 -6.83 2.21 -6.94
C VAL A 181 -5.74 2.02 -5.89
N TRP A 182 -4.51 2.51 -6.12
CA TRP A 182 -3.48 2.48 -5.09
C TRP A 182 -4.00 3.10 -3.79
N SER A 183 -3.74 2.43 -2.68
CA SER A 183 -4.28 2.82 -1.39
C SER A 183 -3.27 2.86 -0.26
N GLY A 184 -2.00 2.55 -0.51
CA GLY A 184 -0.92 2.86 0.43
C GLY A 184 0.45 2.77 -0.25
N GLY A 185 1.50 2.55 0.53
CA GLY A 185 2.89 2.56 0.09
C GLY A 185 3.72 3.63 0.80
N SER A 186 4.91 3.91 0.27
CA SER A 186 5.90 4.77 0.94
C SER A 186 6.39 5.91 0.06
N PHE A 187 6.60 7.08 0.68
CA PHE A 187 7.31 8.21 0.10
C PHE A 187 8.65 8.39 0.82
N ILE A 188 9.75 8.19 0.10
CA ILE A 188 11.11 8.28 0.61
C ILE A 188 11.89 9.30 -0.21
N TYR A 189 12.55 10.24 0.46
CA TYR A 189 13.52 11.15 -0.16
C TYR A 189 14.82 11.15 0.64
N VAL A 190 15.94 10.88 -0.03
CA VAL A 190 17.28 10.94 0.55
C VAL A 190 18.05 12.12 -0.07
N PRO A 191 18.44 13.14 0.71
CA PRO A 191 19.16 14.28 0.16
C PRO A 191 20.50 13.89 -0.48
N PRO A 192 20.97 14.65 -1.49
CA PRO A 192 22.26 14.41 -2.12
C PRO A 192 23.40 14.33 -1.11
N GLY A 193 24.21 13.27 -1.20
CA GLY A 193 25.36 13.03 -0.31
C GLY A 193 25.02 12.45 1.06
N VAL A 194 23.73 12.25 1.38
CA VAL A 194 23.33 11.57 2.61
C VAL A 194 23.45 10.06 2.43
N LYS A 195 24.04 9.39 3.42
CA LYS A 195 24.12 7.94 3.53
C LYS A 195 23.44 7.49 4.82
N LEU A 196 22.57 6.49 4.70
CA LEU A 196 21.96 5.80 5.82
C LEU A 196 22.84 4.61 6.22
N ASP A 197 23.12 4.51 7.52
CA ASP A 197 23.95 3.43 8.08
C ASP A 197 23.12 2.18 8.43
N LYS A 198 21.81 2.36 8.58
CA LYS A 198 20.82 1.30 8.79
C LYS A 198 19.72 1.39 7.72
N PRO A 199 19.08 0.27 7.35
CA PRO A 199 18.00 0.29 6.37
C PRO A 199 16.73 0.96 6.89
N LEU A 200 15.95 1.53 5.97
CA LEU A 200 14.53 1.80 6.16
C LEU A 200 13.75 0.53 5.81
N GLN A 201 12.67 0.27 6.52
CA GLN A 201 11.83 -0.88 6.23
C GLN A 201 10.35 -0.51 6.19
N SER A 202 9.65 -1.02 5.19
CA SER A 202 8.19 -0.93 5.11
C SER A 202 7.60 -2.34 5.05
N TYR A 203 6.60 -2.59 5.88
CA TYR A 203 5.88 -3.87 5.97
C TYR A 203 4.44 -3.69 5.49
N PHE A 204 3.99 -4.63 4.66
CA PHE A 204 2.66 -4.65 4.07
C PHE A 204 1.92 -5.91 4.51
N ARG A 205 0.72 -5.76 5.11
CA ARG A 205 -0.11 -6.88 5.58
C ARG A 205 -1.52 -6.82 5.00
N ILE A 206 -1.88 -7.86 4.27
CA ILE A 206 -3.26 -8.19 3.89
C ILE A 206 -3.81 -9.19 4.91
N ASN A 207 -4.99 -8.91 5.46
CA ASN A 207 -5.71 -9.79 6.37
C ASN A 207 -7.13 -10.10 5.87
N ALA A 208 -7.80 -9.14 5.23
CA ALA A 208 -9.17 -9.27 4.75
C ALA A 208 -9.25 -10.17 3.50
N GLU A 209 -10.17 -11.11 3.53
CA GLU A 209 -10.45 -11.95 2.36
C GLU A 209 -11.00 -11.14 1.19
N ARG A 210 -10.54 -11.45 -0.03
CA ARG A 210 -10.95 -10.79 -1.27
C ARG A 210 -10.71 -9.28 -1.27
N MET A 211 -9.79 -8.81 -0.43
CA MET A 211 -9.22 -7.48 -0.55
C MET A 211 -8.12 -7.49 -1.62
N ALA A 212 -8.08 -6.46 -2.44
CA ALA A 212 -7.02 -6.26 -3.42
C ALA A 212 -6.14 -5.09 -2.96
N GLN A 213 -4.92 -5.40 -2.51
CA GLN A 213 -3.96 -4.40 -2.07
C GLN A 213 -3.15 -3.86 -3.24
N PHE A 214 -3.09 -2.53 -3.35
CA PHE A 214 -2.25 -1.83 -4.32
C PHE A 214 -1.42 -0.78 -3.59
N GLU A 215 -0.13 -1.06 -3.44
CA GLU A 215 0.82 -0.09 -2.91
C GLU A 215 1.53 0.68 -4.02
N ARG A 216 1.93 1.91 -3.71
CA ARG A 216 2.74 2.76 -4.56
C ARG A 216 3.88 3.34 -3.74
N THR A 217 5.10 3.00 -4.15
CA THR A 217 6.32 3.45 -3.47
C THR A 217 7.09 4.40 -4.38
N LEU A 218 7.43 5.58 -3.85
CA LEU A 218 8.22 6.59 -4.52
C LEU A 218 9.49 6.85 -3.68
N ILE A 219 10.64 6.45 -4.22
CA ILE A 219 11.96 6.66 -3.60
C ILE A 219 12.76 7.61 -4.48
N ILE A 220 13.23 8.71 -3.89
CA ILE A 220 13.92 9.82 -4.57
C ILE A 220 15.30 10.04 -3.95
#